data_AF-A0A378XYY4-F1
#
_entry.id   AF-A0A378XYY4-F1
#
_cell.length_a   1.000
_cell.length_b   1.000
_cell.length_c   1.000
_cell.angle_alpha   90.00
_cell.angle_beta   90.00
_cell.angle_gamma   90.00
#
_symmetry.space_group_name_H-M   'P 1'
#
loop_
_entity.id
_entity.type
_entity.pdbx_description
1 polymer ?
#
loop_
_entity_poly.entity_id
_entity_poly.type
_entity_poly.pdbx_seq_one_letter_code
_entity_poly.pdbx_strand_id
1 'polypeptide(L)'
;MDNLYKEYFKDQKYRKSFIKWMKYYYETEMYDRSVCNGIDKFGNAAPISGDEYKLINQNAKRLMNILVRELRDNDIDEETWKRARNMASRLSHEQLKKTLKEFRIL
;
A
#
# COMPACT_ATOMS: atom_id res chain seq x y z
N MET A 1 5.72 5.02 -18.88
CA MET A 1 4.50 5.28 -18.08
C MET A 1 3.37 5.53 -19.05
N ASP A 2 2.37 4.64 -19.01
CA ASP A 2 1.29 4.58 -19.99
C ASP A 2 0.39 5.84 -19.98
N ASN A 3 -0.31 6.11 -21.08
CA ASN A 3 -1.10 7.35 -21.25
C ASN A 3 -2.19 7.50 -20.17
N LEU A 4 -2.71 6.37 -19.69
CA LEU A 4 -3.67 6.26 -18.59
C LEU A 4 -3.15 6.86 -17.28
N TYR A 5 -1.86 6.66 -16.95
CA TYR A 5 -1.26 7.21 -15.72
C TYR A 5 -1.23 8.74 -15.74
N LYS A 6 -0.97 9.36 -16.89
CA LYS A 6 -0.89 10.82 -16.99
C LYS A 6 -2.23 11.48 -16.74
N GLU A 7 -3.32 10.85 -17.16
CA GLU A 7 -4.67 11.38 -16.97
C GLU A 7 -5.12 11.26 -15.51
N TYR A 8 -4.93 10.11 -14.89
CA TYR A 8 -5.25 9.91 -13.48
C TYR A 8 -4.45 10.80 -12.52
N PHE A 9 -3.21 11.14 -12.88
CA PHE A 9 -2.39 12.04 -12.05
C PHE A 9 -2.78 13.51 -12.14
N LYS A 10 -3.65 13.92 -13.08
CA LYS A 10 -4.24 15.26 -13.10
C LYS A 10 -5.26 15.45 -11.98
N ASP A 11 -5.94 14.37 -11.59
CA ASP A 11 -6.84 14.36 -10.45
C ASP A 11 -6.03 14.28 -9.14
N GLN A 12 -6.06 15.37 -8.37
CA GLN A 12 -5.36 15.45 -7.10
C GLN A 12 -5.90 14.48 -6.05
N LYS A 13 -7.22 14.19 -6.05
CA LYS A 13 -7.84 13.24 -5.11
C LYS A 13 -7.38 11.82 -5.43
N TYR A 14 -7.38 11.45 -6.72
CA TYR A 14 -6.82 10.16 -7.16
C TYR A 14 -5.34 10.06 -6.80
N ARG A 15 -4.52 11.06 -7.15
CA ARG A 15 -3.08 11.06 -6.88
C ARG A 15 -2.77 10.87 -5.40
N LYS A 16 -3.45 11.62 -4.52
CA LYS A 16 -3.31 11.48 -3.07
C LYS A 16 -3.69 10.06 -2.61
N SER A 17 -4.84 9.57 -3.04
CA SER A 17 -5.32 8.21 -2.71
C SER A 17 -4.31 7.14 -3.14
N PHE A 18 -3.79 7.26 -4.34
CA PHE A 18 -2.84 6.31 -4.93
C PHE A 18 -1.52 6.27 -4.16
N ILE A 19 -0.96 7.45 -3.83
CA ILE A 19 0.26 7.54 -3.00
C ILE A 19 0.04 6.90 -1.62
N LYS A 20 -1.11 7.15 -1.00
CA LYS A 20 -1.43 6.60 0.32
C LYS A 20 -1.60 5.07 0.29
N TRP A 21 -2.23 4.52 -0.74
CA TRP A 21 -2.30 3.07 -0.95
C TRP A 21 -0.93 2.43 -1.19
N MET A 22 -0.09 3.06 -2.02
CA MET A 22 1.26 2.55 -2.26
C MET A 22 2.08 2.51 -0.96
N LYS A 23 1.97 3.56 -0.14
CA LYS A 23 2.62 3.62 1.17
C LYS A 23 2.11 2.52 2.10
N TYR A 24 0.79 2.31 2.17
CA TYR A 24 0.19 1.22 2.95
C TYR A 24 0.73 -0.15 2.56
N TYR A 25 0.76 -0.47 1.26
CA TYR A 25 1.26 -1.77 0.78
C TYR A 25 2.76 -1.94 1.04
N TYR A 26 3.53 -0.88 0.83
CA TYR A 26 4.97 -0.89 1.09
C TYR A 26 5.28 -1.12 2.58
N GLU A 27 4.64 -0.37 3.47
CA GLU A 27 4.87 -0.47 4.92
C GLU A 27 4.39 -1.80 5.50
N THR A 28 3.29 -2.35 4.99
CA THR A 28 2.80 -3.67 5.41
C THR A 28 3.80 -4.75 5.02
N GLU A 29 4.24 -4.78 3.76
CA GLU A 29 5.21 -5.77 3.27
C GLU A 29 6.57 -5.65 4.00
N MET A 30 7.04 -4.43 4.29
CA MET A 30 8.26 -4.23 5.08
C MET A 30 8.12 -4.78 6.49
N TYR A 31 6.96 -4.59 7.13
CA TYR A 31 6.69 -5.10 8.46
C TYR A 31 6.61 -6.63 8.46
N ASP A 32 5.89 -7.21 7.51
CA ASP A 32 5.74 -8.66 7.37
C ASP A 32 7.10 -9.32 7.20
N ARG A 33 7.99 -8.76 6.37
CA ARG A 33 9.39 -9.23 6.23
C ARG A 33 10.23 -9.12 7.50
N SER A 34 9.89 -8.21 8.41
CA SER A 34 10.61 -8.02 9.68
C SER A 34 10.13 -8.95 10.79
N VAL A 35 8.93 -9.52 10.64
CA VAL A 35 8.27 -10.34 11.67
C VAL A 35 8.20 -11.81 11.27
N CYS A 36 7.94 -12.10 9.99
CA CYS A 36 7.84 -13.46 9.47
C CYS A 36 9.20 -14.15 9.49
N ASN A 37 9.23 -15.35 10.06
CA ASN A 37 10.40 -16.24 10.00
C ASN A 37 10.30 -17.27 8.87
N GLY A 38 9.14 -17.37 8.21
CA GLY A 38 8.91 -18.28 7.09
C GLY A 38 9.02 -17.62 5.73
N ILE A 39 9.10 -18.50 4.73
CA ILE A 39 9.06 -18.14 3.32
C ILE A 39 8.02 -19.04 2.63
N ASP A 40 7.15 -18.47 1.81
CA ASP A 40 6.20 -19.23 1.01
C ASP A 40 6.85 -19.91 -0.19
N LYS A 41 6.07 -20.69 -0.95
CA LYS A 41 6.53 -21.39 -2.17
C LYS A 41 7.02 -20.45 -3.29
N PHE A 42 6.79 -19.14 -3.17
CA PHE A 42 7.15 -18.12 -4.14
C PHE A 42 8.30 -17.23 -3.65
N GLY A 43 8.85 -17.48 -2.47
CA GLY A 43 9.94 -16.67 -1.91
C GLY A 43 9.47 -15.45 -1.12
N ASN A 44 8.17 -15.31 -0.81
CA ASN A 44 7.65 -14.20 -0.02
C ASN A 44 7.69 -14.51 1.47
N ALA A 45 7.85 -13.47 2.30
CA ALA A 45 7.76 -13.60 3.74
C ALA A 45 6.39 -14.15 4.16
N ALA A 46 6.37 -15.21 4.98
CA ALA A 46 5.15 -15.87 5.42
C ALA A 46 5.20 -16.20 6.92
N PRO A 47 4.09 -16.02 7.66
CA PRO A 47 4.06 -16.34 9.07
C PRO A 47 4.09 -17.87 9.28
N ILE A 48 4.94 -18.35 10.18
CA ILE A 48 5.00 -19.78 10.56
C ILE A 48 4.25 -20.09 11.85
N SER A 49 3.78 -19.06 12.56
CA SER A 49 3.10 -19.18 13.84
C SER A 49 1.86 -18.29 13.94
N GLY A 50 0.97 -18.62 14.87
CA GLY A 50 -0.20 -17.80 15.17
C GLY A 50 0.15 -16.42 15.72
N ASP A 51 1.28 -16.29 16.42
CA ASP A 51 1.75 -15.01 16.97
C ASP A 51 2.26 -14.08 15.86
N GLU A 52 3.03 -14.60 14.90
CA GLU A 52 3.44 -13.84 13.70
C GLU A 52 2.21 -13.37 12.91
N TYR A 53 1.26 -14.27 12.68
CA TYR A 53 0.00 -13.94 12.01
C TYR A 53 -0.79 -12.84 12.75
N LYS A 54 -0.81 -12.88 14.08
CA LYS A 54 -1.46 -11.85 14.91
C LYS A 54 -0.77 -10.49 14.78
N LEU A 55 0.57 -10.46 14.82
CA LEU A 55 1.35 -9.22 14.70
C LEU A 55 1.13 -8.54 13.33
N ILE A 56 1.20 -9.31 12.25
CA ILE A 56 0.95 -8.83 10.88
C ILE A 56 -0.45 -8.22 10.77
N ASN A 57 -1.47 -8.93 11.23
CA ASN A 57 -2.85 -8.44 11.18
C ASN A 57 -3.07 -7.19 12.04
N GLN A 58 -2.45 -7.12 13.21
CA GLN A 58 -2.51 -5.93 14.06
C GLN A 58 -1.87 -4.73 13.38
N ASN A 59 -0.71 -4.90 12.74
CA ASN A 59 -0.05 -3.84 12.00
C ASN A 59 -0.88 -3.39 10.78
N ALA A 60 -1.37 -4.33 9.97
CA ALA A 60 -2.21 -4.02 8.81
C ALA A 60 -3.48 -3.25 9.23
N LYS A 61 -4.15 -3.68 10.31
CA LYS A 61 -5.32 -2.97 10.86
C LYS A 61 -4.97 -1.56 11.32
N ARG A 62 -3.83 -1.38 12.01
CA ARG A 62 -3.35 -0.07 12.45
C ARG A 62 -3.11 0.87 11.27
N LEU A 63 -2.38 0.41 10.24
CA LEU A 63 -2.11 1.19 9.04
C LEU A 63 -3.39 1.51 8.25
N MET A 64 -4.32 0.56 8.15
CA MET A 64 -5.63 0.78 7.52
C MET A 64 -6.43 1.88 8.24
N ASN A 65 -6.45 1.88 9.57
CA ASN A 65 -7.14 2.91 10.34
C ASN A 65 -6.53 4.31 10.10
N ILE A 66 -5.20 4.41 10.02
CA ILE A 66 -4.51 5.65 9.67
C ILE A 66 -4.91 6.09 8.26
N LEU A 67 -4.83 5.18 7.29
CA LEU A 67 -5.17 5.43 5.89
C LEU A 67 -6.62 5.94 5.75
N VAL A 68 -7.59 5.26 6.36
CA VAL A 68 -9.01 5.66 6.32
C VAL A 68 -9.21 7.04 6.93
N ARG A 69 -8.54 7.35 8.05
CA ARG A 69 -8.62 8.67 8.68
C ARG A 69 -8.10 9.76 7.74
N GLU A 70 -6.89 9.58 7.21
CA GLU A 70 -6.27 10.57 6.33
C GLU A 70 -7.10 10.85 5.08
N LEU A 71 -7.86 9.88 4.58
CA LEU A 71 -8.64 10.05 3.36
C LEU A 71 -10.00 10.68 3.59
N ARG A 72 -10.61 10.41 4.75
CA ARG A 72 -11.78 11.18 5.22
C ARG A 72 -11.41 12.66 5.35
N ASP A 73 -10.25 12.96 5.92
CA ASP A 73 -9.75 14.33 6.08
C ASP A 73 -9.46 15.02 4.72
N ASN A 74 -9.39 14.26 3.61
CA ASN A 74 -9.14 14.76 2.26
C ASN A 74 -10.38 14.73 1.34
N ASP A 75 -11.58 14.42 1.85
CA ASP A 75 -12.83 14.37 1.08
C ASP A 75 -12.72 13.49 -0.18
N ILE A 76 -12.12 12.31 -0.04
CA ILE A 76 -11.94 11.38 -1.16
C ILE A 76 -13.16 10.48 -1.28
N ASP A 77 -13.79 10.48 -2.45
CA ASP A 77 -14.96 9.65 -2.75
C ASP A 77 -14.59 8.17 -2.88
N GLU A 78 -15.58 7.31 -2.66
CA GLU A 78 -15.39 5.86 -2.62
C GLU A 78 -14.92 5.27 -3.96
N GLU A 79 -15.34 5.85 -5.09
CA GLU A 79 -14.95 5.37 -6.42
C GLU A 79 -13.47 5.66 -6.67
N THR A 80 -13.03 6.89 -6.42
CA THR A 80 -11.63 7.31 -6.50
C THR A 80 -10.74 6.48 -5.59
N TRP A 81 -11.19 6.23 -4.36
CA TRP A 81 -10.52 5.34 -3.42
C TRP A 81 -10.35 3.91 -3.95
N LYS A 82 -11.42 3.29 -4.46
CA LYS A 82 -11.40 1.93 -5.01
C LYS A 82 -10.51 1.83 -6.24
N ARG A 83 -10.60 2.79 -7.16
CA ARG A 83 -9.77 2.84 -8.37
C ARG A 83 -8.30 2.96 -8.02
N ALA A 84 -7.94 3.88 -7.12
CA ALA A 84 -6.57 4.06 -6.64
C ALA A 84 -6.03 2.79 -5.96
N ARG A 85 -6.84 2.13 -5.11
CA ARG A 85 -6.48 0.85 -4.48
C ARG A 85 -6.13 -0.20 -5.51
N ASN A 86 -7.05 -0.42 -6.46
CA ASN A 86 -6.94 -1.47 -7.47
C ASN A 86 -5.72 -1.26 -8.37
N MET A 87 -5.33 0.01 -8.59
CA MET A 87 -4.11 0.31 -9.33
C MET A 87 -2.86 0.07 -8.48
N ALA A 88 -2.86 0.51 -7.23
CA ALA A 88 -1.71 0.36 -6.34
C ALA A 88 -1.42 -1.12 -6.03
N SER A 89 -2.46 -1.95 -5.90
CA SER A 89 -2.33 -3.38 -5.62
C SER A 89 -1.69 -4.19 -6.76
N ARG A 90 -1.52 -3.59 -7.95
CA ARG A 90 -0.85 -4.22 -9.11
C ARG A 90 0.66 -4.02 -9.11
N LEU A 91 1.17 -3.13 -8.25
CA LEU A 91 2.59 -2.84 -8.18
C LEU A 91 3.29 -3.87 -7.28
N SER A 92 4.42 -4.40 -7.74
CA SER A 92 5.31 -5.19 -6.91
C SER A 92 5.97 -4.33 -5.84
N HIS A 93 6.54 -4.95 -4.80
CA HIS A 93 7.27 -4.23 -3.75
C HIS A 93 8.38 -3.32 -4.30
N GLU A 94 9.15 -3.79 -5.28
CA GLU A 94 10.19 -2.98 -5.92
C GLU A 94 9.62 -1.81 -6.75
N GLN A 95 8.49 -2.02 -7.42
CA GLN A 95 7.79 -0.93 -8.12
C GLN A 95 7.26 0.10 -7.12
N LEU A 96 6.66 -0.34 -6.01
CA LEU A 96 6.22 0.54 -4.93
C LEU A 96 7.37 1.39 -4.39
N LYS A 97 8.49 0.74 -4.01
CA LYS A 97 9.69 1.42 -3.51
C LYS A 97 10.24 2.45 -4.49
N LYS A 98 10.36 2.09 -5.77
CA LYS A 98 10.83 2.99 -6.83
C LYS A 98 9.90 4.19 -6.99
N THR A 99 8.60 3.95 -7.12
CA THR A 99 7.62 5.01 -7.34
C THR A 99 7.47 5.95 -6.13
N LEU A 100 7.54 5.42 -4.91
CA LEU A 100 7.52 6.25 -3.69
C LEU A 100 8.75 7.17 -3.60
N LYS A 101 9.94 6.71 -4.04
CA LYS A 101 11.14 7.56 -4.16
C LYS A 101 10.98 8.63 -5.24
N GLU A 102 10.41 8.28 -6.40
CA GLU A 102 10.10 9.26 -7.46
C GLU A 102 9.16 10.37 -6.96
N PHE A 103 8.24 10.04 -6.06
CA PHE A 103 7.37 11.02 -5.40
C PHE A 103 7.96 11.71 -4.17
N ARG A 104 9.23 11.42 -3.81
CA ARG A 104 9.92 11.97 -2.63
C ARG A 104 9.16 11.71 -1.32
N ILE A 105 8.51 10.53 -1.23
CA ILE A 105 7.83 10.05 -0.03
C ILE A 105 8.78 9.21 0.85
N LEU A 106 9.72 8.52 0.20
CA LEU A 106 10.85 7.78 0.77
C LEU A 106 12.15 8.43 0.29
#